data_AF-A0A2V8U7Y6-F1
#
_entry.id   AF-A0A2V8U7Y6-F1
#
_cell.length_a   1.000
_cell.length_b   1.000
_cell.length_c   1.000
_cell.angle_alpha   90.00
_cell.angle_beta   90.00
_cell.angle_gamma   90.00
#
_symmetry.space_group_name_H-M   'P 1'
#
loop_
_entity.id
_entity.type
_entity.pdbx_description
1 polymer ?
#
loop_
_entity_poly.entity_id
_entity_poly.type
_entity_poly.pdbx_seq_one_letter_code
_entity_poly.pdbx_strand_id
1 'polypeptide(L)' 'MLVKKQDLQGALEHIEAAVRLAPNDPAKYYQLGEVYRRLGRMDEAQQAFTRFQQLKKPEGQ' A
#
# COMPACT_ATOMS: atom_id res chain seq x y z
N MET A 1 21.19 -11.03 -1.53
CA MET A 1 20.47 -9.75 -1.29
C MET A 1 19.36 -9.95 -0.26
N LEU A 2 19.67 -10.01 1.04
CA LEU A 2 18.66 -10.24 2.11
C LEU A 2 18.08 -8.95 2.70
N VAL A 3 18.79 -7.82 2.55
CA VAL A 3 18.41 -6.51 3.10
C VAL A 3 17.03 -6.06 2.60
N LYS A 4 16.68 -6.35 1.34
CA LYS A 4 15.45 -5.85 0.72
C LYS A 4 14.19 -6.35 1.41
N LYS A 5 14.10 -7.60 1.87
CA LYS A 5 12.85 -8.10 2.50
C LYS A 5 12.65 -7.60 3.93
N GLN A 6 13.73 -7.49 4.70
CA GLN A 6 13.66 -7.07 6.10
C GLN A 6 13.24 -5.59 6.22
N ASP A 7 13.79 -4.71 5.39
CA ASP A 7 13.38 -3.31 5.33
C ASP A 7 11.92 -3.12 4.88
N LEU A 8 11.45 -3.99 3.97
CA LEU A 8 10.08 -3.89 3.46
C LEU A 8 9.03 -4.29 4.49
N GLN A 9 9.36 -5.17 5.46
CA GLN A 9 8.45 -5.48 6.56
C GLN A 9 8.27 -4.28 7.49
N GLY A 10 9.35 -3.59 7.85
CA GLY A 10 9.25 -2.36 8.64
C GLY A 10 8.53 -1.23 7.90
N ALA A 11 8.76 -1.11 6.58
CA ALA A 11 8.02 -0.17 5.74
C ALA A 11 6.52 -0.51 5.70
N LEU A 12 6.16 -1.79 5.70
CA LEU A 12 4.77 -2.23 5.74
C LEU A 12 4.08 -1.74 7.01
N GLU A 13 4.67 -2.00 8.18
CA GLU A 13 4.10 -1.59 9.47
C GLU A 13 3.93 -0.06 9.55
N HIS A 14 4.91 0.70 9.06
CA HIS A 14 4.83 2.15 9.00
C HIS A 14 3.70 2.64 8.09
N ILE A 15 3.51 2.02 6.93
CA ILE A 15 2.45 2.42 5.99
C ILE A 15 1.08 1.97 6.51
N GLU A 16 0.95 0.81 7.16
CA GLU A 16 -0.30 0.38 7.78
C GLU A 16 -0.75 1.34 8.89
N ALA A 17 0.16 1.79 9.74
CA ALA A 17 -0.13 2.84 10.71
C ALA A 17 -0.56 4.14 10.01
N ALA A 18 0.09 4.52 8.91
CA ALA A 18 -0.28 5.70 8.13
C ALA A 18 -1.68 5.58 7.49
N VAL A 19 -2.05 4.40 6.97
CA VAL A 19 -3.40 4.12 6.45
C VAL A 19 -4.45 4.21 7.56
N ARG A 20 -4.12 3.80 8.80
CA ARG A 20 -5.02 3.96 9.95
C ARG A 20 -5.22 5.42 10.34
N LEU A 21 -4.18 6.24 10.24
CA LEU A 21 -4.23 7.67 10.54
C LEU A 21 -4.94 8.47 9.44
N ALA A 22 -4.75 8.07 8.17
CA ALA A 22 -5.31 8.74 7.01
C ALA A 22 -5.94 7.71 6.04
N PRO A 23 -7.11 7.13 6.41
CA PRO A 23 -7.75 6.08 5.61
C PRO A 23 -8.29 6.56 4.26
N ASN A 24 -8.41 7.87 4.07
CA ASN A 24 -8.87 8.49 2.83
C ASN A 24 -7.71 9.01 1.96
N ASP A 25 -6.45 8.79 2.36
CA ASP A 25 -5.31 9.25 1.58
C ASP A 25 -4.91 8.17 0.54
N PRO A 26 -5.16 8.39 -0.77
CA PRO A 26 -4.83 7.41 -1.80
C PRO A 26 -3.32 7.12 -1.85
N ALA A 27 -2.45 8.09 -1.55
CA ALA A 27 -1.02 7.89 -1.65
C ALA A 27 -0.52 6.79 -0.70
N LYS A 28 -1.14 6.63 0.48
CA LYS A 28 -0.80 5.53 1.42
C LYS A 28 -1.11 4.15 0.85
N TYR A 29 -2.24 3.99 0.17
CA TYR A 29 -2.59 2.71 -0.48
C TYR A 29 -1.68 2.40 -1.67
N TYR A 30 -1.22 3.41 -2.41
CA TYR A 30 -0.24 3.21 -3.48
C TYR A 30 1.12 2.72 -2.92
N GLN A 31 1.60 3.36 -1.84
CA GLN A 31 2.83 2.95 -1.15
C GLN A 31 2.70 1.53 -0.58
N LEU A 32 1.54 1.18 -0.01
CA LEU A 32 1.25 -0.15 0.50
C LEU A 32 1.34 -1.21 -0.62
N GLY A 33 0.74 -0.92 -1.79
CA GLY A 33 0.81 -1.79 -2.96
C GLY A 33 2.23 -1.99 -3.50
N GLU A 34 3.03 -0.93 -3.55
CA GLU A 34 4.44 -0.99 -3.94
C GLU A 34 5.27 -1.88 -3.00
N VAL A 35 5.05 -1.75 -1.68
CA VAL A 35 5.75 -2.57 -0.68
C VAL A 35 5.34 -4.04 -0.78
N TYR A 36 4.03 -4.32 -0.88
CA TYR A 36 3.54 -5.68 -1.09
C TYR A 36 4.11 -6.33 -2.36
N ARG A 37 4.17 -5.56 -3.46
CA ARG A 37 4.75 -6.03 -4.73
C ARG A 37 6.22 -6.42 -4.57
N ARG A 38 7.00 -5.61 -3.83
CA ARG A 38 8.42 -5.88 -3.55
C ARG A 38 8.63 -7.04 -2.57
N LEU A 39 7.66 -7.31 -1.70
CA LEU A 39 7.65 -8.49 -0.81
C LEU A 39 7.26 -9.78 -1.54
N GLY A 40 6.73 -9.68 -2.76
CA GLY A 40 6.18 -10.81 -3.53
C GLY A 40 4.73 -11.14 -3.18
N ARG A 41 4.06 -10.30 -2.38
CA ARG A 41 2.66 -10.43 -1.96
C ARG A 41 1.76 -9.78 -3.01
N MET A 42 1.66 -10.41 -4.19
CA MET A 42 0.99 -9.83 -5.36
C MET A 42 -0.52 -9.61 -5.16
N ASP A 43 -1.20 -10.53 -4.46
CA ASP A 43 -2.63 -10.44 -4.19
C ASP A 43 -2.96 -9.18 -3.36
N GLU A 44 -2.22 -8.98 -2.27
CA GLU A 44 -2.37 -7.83 -1.38
C GLU A 44 -1.95 -6.52 -2.04
N ALA A 45 -0.92 -6.57 -2.91
CA ALA A 45 -0.54 -5.44 -3.71
C ALA A 45 -1.70 -4.98 -4.61
N GLN A 46 -2.38 -5.94 -5.25
CA GLN A 46 -3.52 -5.66 -6.12
C GLN A 46 -4.68 -5.04 -5.32
N GLN A 47 -5.00 -5.58 -4.15
CA GLN A 47 -6.03 -5.00 -3.27
C GLN A 47 -5.71 -3.55 -2.86
N ALA A 48 -4.44 -3.27 -2.51
CA ALA A 48 -4.00 -1.94 -2.17
C ALA A 48 -4.10 -0.96 -3.36
N PHE A 49 -3.71 -1.39 -4.55
CA PHE A 49 -3.87 -0.59 -5.77
C PHE A 49 -5.33 -0.36 -6.14
N THR A 50 -6.22 -1.34 -5.91
CA THR A 50 -7.66 -1.17 -6.10
C THR A 50 -8.20 -0.08 -5.19
N ARG A 51 -7.84 -0.10 -3.90
CA ARG A 51 -8.23 0.97 -2.95
C ARG A 51 -7.68 2.33 -3.35
N PHE A 52 -6.43 2.40 -3.78
CA PHE A 52 -5.84 3.61 -4.35
C PHE A 52 -6.67 4.17 -5.51
N GLN A 53 -7.08 3.31 -6.46
CA GLN A 53 -7.89 3.75 -7.59
C GLN A 53 -9.30 4.18 -7.18
N GLN A 54 -9.91 3.50 -6.20
CA GLN A 54 -11.22 3.89 -5.66
C GLN A 54 -11.17 5.25 -4.97
N LEU A 55 -10.13 5.53 -4.18
CA LEU A 55 -9.97 6.82 -3.52
C LEU A 55 -9.59 7.95 -4.48
N LYS A 56 -8.85 7.63 -5.56
CA LYS A 56 -8.50 8.61 -6.61
C LYS A 56 -9.64 8.93 -7.56
N LYS A 57 -10.58 8.01 -7.75
CA LYS A 57 -11.81 8.30 -8.49
C LYS A 57 -12.75 8.98 -7.51
N PRO A 58 -12.94 10.32 -7.56
CA PRO A 58 -14.09 10.90 -6.88
C PRO A 58 -15.31 10.15 -7.44
N GLU A 59 -16.08 9.54 -6.54
CA GLU A 59 -17.33 8.88 -6.86
C GLU A 59 -18.21 9.90 -7.60
N GLY A 60 -18.32 9.74 -8.93
CA GLY A 60 -18.81 10.79 -9.80
C GLY A 60 -18.60 10.45 -11.28
N GLN A 61 -19.19 9.35 -11.73
CA GLN A 61 -19.71 9.24 -13.09
C GLN A 61 -21.23 9.39 -13.02
#